data_AF-A0A1I4V3J9-F1
#
_entry.id   AF-A0A1I4V3J9-F1
#
_cell.length_a   1.000
_cell.length_b   1.000
_cell.length_c   1.000
_cell.angle_alpha   90.00
_cell.angle_beta   90.00
_cell.angle_gamma   90.00
#
_symmetry.space_group_name_H-M   'P 1'
#
loop_
_entity.id
_entity.type
_entity.pdbx_description
1 polymer ?
#
loop_
_entity_poly.entity_id
_entity_poly.type
_entity_poly.pdbx_seq_one_letter_code
_entity_poly.pdbx_strand_id
1 'polypeptide(L)'
;MDLARDTDGSHWVATSLPEQQRQITALLEIERDATAVTDVSGMLIPGLLQTGDYARAIMTAGGIPDTDVETRVAVRLGRRDVITRTTRPACLSAFVDESALYRMIGGHDVMREQLRWLLHVADWPTVDLRVVPMRASWHPGLEGAFVIVERGQEDAPVVQLETRRSALFLHEPADVAAYQEAAARVKEVAMSPDATSELIADLINRMDAQDDGTARAG
;
A
#
# COMPACT_ATOMS: atom_id res chain seq x y z
N MET A 1 -30.01 -8.78 -13.10
CA MET A 1 -30.72 -8.63 -11.82
C MET A 1 -31.14 -10.01 -11.34
N ASP A 2 -30.19 -10.83 -10.90
CA ASP A 2 -30.47 -12.04 -10.12
C ASP A 2 -29.33 -12.34 -9.11
N LEU A 3 -28.65 -11.28 -8.68
CA LEU A 3 -27.70 -11.24 -7.56
C LEU A 3 -28.45 -11.00 -6.24
N ALA A 4 -29.68 -11.51 -6.09
CA ALA A 4 -30.51 -11.23 -4.92
C ALA A 4 -31.26 -12.48 -4.39
N ARG A 5 -31.06 -13.65 -4.99
CA ARG A 5 -31.87 -14.84 -4.70
C ARG A 5 -31.11 -16.11 -4.33
N ASP A 6 -29.79 -16.09 -4.34
CA ASP A 6 -28.98 -17.25 -3.93
C ASP A 6 -28.23 -16.96 -2.63
N THR A 7 -28.89 -17.16 -1.50
CA THR A 7 -28.28 -17.02 -0.15
C THR A 7 -27.86 -18.36 0.44
N ASP A 8 -27.82 -19.45 -0.35
CA ASP A 8 -27.52 -20.79 0.17
C ASP A 8 -26.01 -21.00 0.42
N GLY A 9 -25.15 -20.09 -0.09
CA GLY A 9 -23.77 -19.92 0.36
C GLY A 9 -23.68 -18.83 1.44
N SER A 10 -23.00 -19.08 2.56
CA SER A 10 -22.90 -18.10 3.66
C SER A 10 -22.29 -16.76 3.24
N HIS A 11 -21.44 -16.73 2.19
CA HIS A 11 -20.95 -15.52 1.52
C HIS A 11 -20.62 -15.82 0.04
N TRP A 12 -20.72 -14.82 -0.85
CA TRP A 12 -20.30 -14.91 -2.28
C TRP A 12 -18.81 -14.59 -2.51
N VAL A 13 -18.03 -14.47 -1.44
CA VAL A 13 -16.59 -14.17 -1.45
C VAL A 13 -15.89 -15.02 -0.40
N ALA A 14 -14.71 -15.51 -0.73
CA ALA A 14 -13.85 -16.31 0.13
C ALA A 14 -13.34 -15.49 1.34
N THR A 15 -13.87 -15.76 2.54
CA THR A 15 -13.59 -14.95 3.76
C THR A 15 -13.07 -15.76 4.95
N SER A 16 -12.85 -17.06 4.77
CA SER A 16 -12.32 -17.95 5.82
C SER A 16 -10.80 -17.81 6.00
N LEU A 17 -10.28 -18.23 7.15
CA LEU A 17 -8.83 -18.19 7.42
C LEU A 17 -7.99 -19.02 6.42
N PRO A 18 -8.37 -20.25 6.04
CA PRO A 18 -7.65 -20.99 5.00
C PRO A 18 -7.66 -20.28 3.64
N GLU A 19 -8.72 -19.57 3.31
CA GLU A 19 -8.81 -18.78 2.08
C GLU A 19 -7.92 -17.55 2.15
N GLN A 20 -7.89 -16.83 3.27
CA GLN A 20 -6.97 -15.71 3.48
C GLN A 20 -5.50 -16.15 3.36
N GLN A 21 -5.16 -17.33 3.89
CA GLN A 21 -3.82 -17.88 3.74
C GLN A 21 -3.47 -18.17 2.27
N ARG A 22 -4.41 -18.76 1.51
CA ARG A 22 -4.24 -18.98 0.06
C ARG A 22 -4.08 -17.68 -0.71
N GLN A 23 -4.83 -16.63 -0.34
CA GLN A 23 -4.72 -15.31 -0.97
C GLN A 23 -3.34 -14.68 -0.75
N ILE A 24 -2.77 -14.80 0.46
CA ILE A 24 -1.40 -14.33 0.74
C ILE A 24 -0.36 -15.15 -0.04
N THR A 25 -0.51 -16.48 -0.13
CA THR A 25 0.38 -17.30 -0.95
C THR A 25 0.32 -16.90 -2.43
N ALA A 26 -0.88 -16.73 -2.99
CA ALA A 26 -1.07 -16.30 -4.37
C ALA A 26 -0.45 -14.92 -4.63
N LEU A 27 -0.63 -13.97 -3.70
CA LEU A 27 0.01 -12.66 -3.79
C LEU A 27 1.54 -12.76 -3.81
N LEU A 28 2.13 -13.56 -2.91
CA LEU A 28 3.58 -13.76 -2.88
C LEU A 28 4.11 -14.40 -4.17
N GLU A 29 3.36 -15.32 -4.77
CA GLU A 29 3.69 -15.92 -6.07
C GLU A 29 3.61 -14.89 -7.21
N ILE A 30 2.57 -14.06 -7.22
CA ILE A 30 2.40 -12.98 -8.21
C ILE A 30 3.53 -11.95 -8.08
N GLU A 31 3.86 -11.52 -6.85
CA GLU A 31 4.93 -10.55 -6.57
C GLU A 31 6.31 -11.13 -6.91
N ARG A 32 6.53 -12.43 -6.73
CA ARG A 32 7.83 -13.07 -7.00
C ARG A 32 8.30 -12.85 -8.44
N ASP A 33 7.39 -12.87 -9.41
CA ASP A 33 7.71 -12.70 -10.83
C ASP A 33 7.40 -11.29 -11.35
N ALA A 34 7.13 -10.34 -10.44
CA ALA A 34 6.83 -8.97 -10.82
C ALA A 34 8.01 -8.27 -11.50
N THR A 35 7.70 -7.51 -12.54
CA THR A 35 8.59 -6.59 -13.25
C THR A 35 8.25 -5.14 -12.94
N ALA A 36 6.97 -4.86 -12.67
CA ALA A 36 6.51 -3.59 -12.14
C ALA A 36 5.32 -3.79 -11.19
N VAL A 37 5.21 -2.88 -10.21
CA VAL A 37 4.09 -2.82 -9.26
C VAL A 37 3.59 -1.38 -9.25
N THR A 38 2.28 -1.21 -9.41
CA THR A 38 1.60 0.09 -9.20
C THR A 38 0.68 -0.04 -8.01
N ASP A 39 0.95 0.70 -6.94
CA ASP A 39 0.13 0.70 -5.71
C ASP A 39 -0.57 2.06 -5.58
N VAL A 40 -1.89 2.05 -5.69
CA VAL A 40 -2.74 3.21 -5.39
C VAL A 40 -3.32 3.00 -4.00
N SER A 41 -2.77 3.71 -3.04
CA SER A 41 -3.11 3.61 -1.62
C SER A 41 -3.88 4.84 -1.16
N GLY A 42 -5.03 4.59 -0.52
CA GLY A 42 -5.85 5.62 0.11
C GLY A 42 -5.36 5.95 1.52
N MET A 43 -6.03 5.43 2.54
CA MET A 43 -5.85 5.90 3.92
C MET A 43 -4.62 5.34 4.68
N LEU A 44 -3.80 4.50 4.07
CA LEU A 44 -2.64 3.86 4.69
C LEU A 44 -1.44 3.95 3.77
N ILE A 45 -0.23 3.95 4.34
CA ILE A 45 1.00 3.81 3.56
C ILE A 45 1.00 2.45 2.81
N PRO A 46 1.39 2.40 1.52
CA PRO A 46 1.55 1.18 0.73
C PRO A 46 2.30 0.09 1.49
N GLY A 47 1.80 -1.15 1.43
CA GLY A 47 2.33 -2.26 2.22
C GLY A 47 3.84 -2.52 2.00
N LEU A 48 4.32 -2.37 0.77
CA LEU A 48 5.73 -2.51 0.40
C LEU A 48 6.63 -1.39 0.95
N LEU A 49 6.04 -0.26 1.34
CA LEU A 49 6.73 0.91 1.88
C LEU A 49 6.56 1.05 3.39
N GLN A 50 5.93 0.09 4.07
CA GLN A 50 5.77 0.14 5.52
C GLN A 50 7.05 -0.26 6.26
N THR A 51 7.31 0.44 7.37
CA THR A 51 8.25 0.02 8.41
C THR A 51 7.64 -1.09 9.25
N GLY A 52 8.47 -1.84 9.97
CA GLY A 52 8.00 -2.92 10.85
C GLY A 52 7.07 -2.40 11.94
N ASP A 53 7.40 -1.27 12.55
CA ASP A 53 6.62 -0.70 13.65
C ASP A 53 5.27 -0.17 13.19
N TYR A 54 5.22 0.46 12.01
CA TYR A 54 3.95 0.89 11.40
C TYR A 54 3.07 -0.31 11.04
N ALA A 55 3.64 -1.35 10.41
CA ALA A 55 2.91 -2.59 10.09
C ALA A 55 2.38 -3.28 11.36
N ARG A 56 3.21 -3.37 12.42
CA ARG A 56 2.84 -3.91 13.71
C ARG A 56 1.67 -3.14 14.33
N ALA A 57 1.75 -1.82 14.34
CA ALA A 57 0.69 -0.96 14.88
C ALA A 57 -0.66 -1.20 14.20
N ILE A 58 -0.67 -1.35 12.86
CA ILE A 58 -1.89 -1.70 12.12
C ILE A 58 -2.43 -3.06 12.54
N MET A 59 -1.57 -4.08 12.60
CA MET A 59 -2.00 -5.45 12.89
C MET A 59 -2.56 -5.59 14.30
N THR A 60 -1.89 -5.00 15.29
CA THR A 60 -2.37 -4.97 16.68
C THR A 60 -3.70 -4.22 16.79
N ALA A 61 -3.80 -3.01 16.21
CA ALA A 61 -5.06 -2.25 16.22
C ALA A 61 -6.18 -2.93 15.42
N GLY A 62 -5.83 -3.73 14.41
CA GLY A 62 -6.73 -4.54 13.61
C GLY A 62 -7.27 -5.79 14.32
N GLY A 63 -6.81 -6.07 15.55
CA GLY A 63 -7.25 -7.20 16.37
C GLY A 63 -6.60 -8.54 15.99
N ILE A 64 -5.43 -8.51 15.34
CA ILE A 64 -4.62 -9.72 15.17
C ILE A 64 -4.13 -10.18 16.55
N PRO A 65 -4.25 -11.48 16.91
CA PRO A 65 -3.73 -11.98 18.18
C PRO A 65 -2.24 -11.74 18.32
N ASP A 66 -1.76 -11.35 19.51
CA ASP A 66 -0.35 -11.05 19.78
C ASP A 66 0.60 -12.19 19.37
N THR A 67 0.14 -13.44 19.47
CA THR A 67 0.89 -14.64 19.04
C THR A 67 1.19 -14.67 17.54
N ASP A 68 0.40 -13.96 16.73
CA ASP A 68 0.47 -13.98 15.28
C ASP A 68 1.04 -12.68 14.70
N VAL A 69 1.07 -11.59 15.48
CA VAL A 69 1.46 -10.26 15.00
C VAL A 69 2.86 -10.27 14.39
N GLU A 70 3.88 -10.76 15.10
CA GLU A 70 5.26 -10.73 14.58
C GLU A 70 5.43 -11.59 13.32
N THR A 71 4.74 -12.74 13.25
CA THR A 71 4.74 -13.60 12.06
C THR A 71 4.16 -12.85 10.86
N ARG A 72 3.03 -12.16 11.04
CA ARG A 72 2.41 -11.38 9.97
C ARG A 72 3.22 -10.15 9.58
N VAL A 73 3.86 -9.47 10.54
CA VAL A 73 4.79 -8.37 10.27
C VAL A 73 5.97 -8.88 9.43
N ALA A 74 6.56 -10.02 9.77
CA ALA A 74 7.64 -10.62 9.00
C ALA A 74 7.21 -10.93 7.55
N VAL A 75 6.01 -11.46 7.34
CA VAL A 75 5.46 -11.68 5.99
C VAL A 75 5.27 -10.34 5.25
N ARG A 76 4.70 -9.32 5.90
CA ARG A 76 4.50 -7.98 5.31
C ARG A 76 5.81 -7.35 4.86
N LEU A 77 6.85 -7.40 5.71
CA LEU A 77 8.16 -6.85 5.38
C LEU A 77 8.90 -7.70 4.35
N GLY A 78 8.70 -9.02 4.36
CA GLY A 78 9.27 -9.95 3.38
C GLY A 78 8.84 -9.66 1.95
N ARG A 79 7.59 -9.18 1.75
CA ARG A 79 7.09 -8.75 0.42
C ARG A 79 7.95 -7.68 -0.24
N ARG A 80 8.61 -6.83 0.56
CA ARG A 80 9.49 -5.76 0.07
C ARG A 80 10.65 -6.28 -0.78
N ASP A 81 11.00 -7.57 -0.67
CA ASP A 81 12.03 -8.20 -1.50
C ASP A 81 11.79 -7.98 -3.00
N VAL A 82 10.52 -7.91 -3.44
CA VAL A 82 10.15 -7.66 -4.84
C VAL A 82 10.78 -6.39 -5.42
N ILE A 83 10.92 -5.34 -4.61
CA ILE A 83 11.50 -4.04 -5.01
C ILE A 83 12.96 -3.87 -4.57
N THR A 84 13.47 -4.71 -3.65
CA THR A 84 14.85 -4.59 -3.11
C THR A 84 15.82 -5.66 -3.60
N ARG A 85 15.35 -6.72 -4.25
CA ARG A 85 16.21 -7.82 -4.72
C ARG A 85 17.29 -7.32 -5.70
N THR A 86 18.48 -7.90 -5.61
CA THR A 86 19.63 -7.51 -6.45
C THR A 86 19.40 -7.79 -7.94
N THR A 87 18.69 -8.88 -8.26
CA THR A 87 18.47 -9.30 -9.64
C THR A 87 17.09 -8.88 -10.11
N ARG A 88 17.04 -7.95 -11.07
CA ARG A 88 15.80 -7.46 -11.69
C ARG A 88 14.74 -7.04 -10.64
N PRO A 89 15.04 -6.09 -9.73
CA PRO A 89 14.02 -5.54 -8.84
C PRO A 89 12.86 -4.98 -9.67
N ALA A 90 11.63 -5.15 -9.19
CA ALA A 90 10.47 -4.57 -9.84
C ALA A 90 10.50 -3.04 -9.69
N CYS A 91 10.05 -2.33 -10.72
CA CYS A 91 9.79 -0.89 -10.60
C CYS A 91 8.50 -0.67 -9.81
N LEU A 92 8.51 0.21 -8.81
CA LEU A 92 7.35 0.56 -8.01
C LEU A 92 6.86 1.96 -8.37
N SER A 93 5.59 2.09 -8.76
CA SER A 93 4.87 3.37 -8.76
C SER A 93 3.91 3.37 -7.58
N ALA A 94 4.15 4.24 -6.60
CA ALA A 94 3.34 4.33 -5.38
C ALA A 94 2.64 5.68 -5.32
N PHE A 95 1.30 5.65 -5.32
CA PHE A 95 0.45 6.82 -5.15
C PHE A 95 -0.17 6.78 -3.77
N VAL A 96 0.22 7.73 -2.91
CA VAL A 96 -0.19 7.78 -1.51
C VAL A 96 -1.10 8.98 -1.32
N ASP A 97 -2.33 8.77 -0.84
CA ASP A 97 -3.18 9.89 -0.44
C ASP A 97 -2.50 10.68 0.69
N GLU A 98 -2.49 12.01 0.55
CA GLU A 98 -1.86 12.90 1.50
C GLU A 98 -2.37 12.67 2.94
N SER A 99 -3.64 12.30 3.13
CA SER A 99 -4.21 12.04 4.46
C SER A 99 -3.55 10.87 5.18
N ALA A 100 -2.96 9.90 4.47
CA ALA A 100 -2.23 8.79 5.07
C ALA A 100 -0.98 9.27 5.83
N LEU A 101 -0.38 10.39 5.39
CA LEU A 101 0.82 10.97 6.02
C LEU A 101 0.51 11.67 7.36
N TYR A 102 -0.76 11.98 7.62
CA TYR A 102 -1.20 12.67 8.85
C TYR A 102 -1.82 11.72 9.88
N ARG A 103 -2.04 10.45 9.53
CA ARG A 103 -2.59 9.46 10.46
C ARG A 103 -1.48 8.92 11.35
N MET A 104 -1.50 9.29 12.64
CA MET A 104 -0.52 8.90 13.66
C MET A 104 -0.65 7.42 14.10
N ILE A 105 -0.58 6.50 13.14
CA ILE A 105 -0.65 5.06 13.38
C ILE A 105 0.63 4.61 14.08
N GLY A 106 0.47 3.97 15.24
CA GLY A 106 1.60 3.62 16.11
C GLY A 106 2.13 4.79 16.95
N GLY A 107 1.53 5.97 16.84
CA GLY A 107 1.96 7.17 17.54
C GLY A 107 3.01 7.98 16.78
N HIS A 108 3.51 9.03 17.44
CA HIS A 108 4.35 10.06 16.83
C HIS A 108 5.68 9.50 16.31
N ASP A 109 6.42 8.75 17.14
CA ASP A 109 7.73 8.22 16.76
C ASP A 109 7.65 7.20 15.62
N VAL A 110 6.65 6.32 15.65
CA VAL A 110 6.43 5.33 14.57
C VAL A 110 6.15 6.04 13.25
N MET A 111 5.30 7.07 13.27
CA MET A 111 4.98 7.79 12.05
C MET A 111 6.16 8.63 11.52
N ARG A 112 6.95 9.23 12.42
CA ARG A 112 8.19 9.93 12.04
C ARG A 112 9.15 9.00 11.32
N GLU A 113 9.43 7.83 11.90
CA GLU A 113 10.31 6.85 11.28
C GLU A 113 9.74 6.30 9.98
N GLN A 114 8.41 6.13 9.90
CA GLN A 114 7.73 5.78 8.66
C GLN A 114 7.91 6.84 7.56
N LEU A 115 7.80 8.13 7.88
CA LEU A 115 8.02 9.22 6.92
C LEU A 115 9.49 9.33 6.49
N ARG A 116 10.44 9.18 7.42
CA ARG A 116 11.87 9.13 7.10
C ARG A 116 12.19 7.97 6.16
N TRP A 117 11.57 6.81 6.41
CA TRP A 117 11.67 5.66 5.52
C TRP A 117 11.12 5.96 4.12
N LEU A 118 10.00 6.68 4.01
CA LEU A 118 9.46 7.10 2.70
C LEU A 118 10.43 8.00 1.92
N LEU A 119 11.11 8.94 2.57
CA LEU A 119 12.16 9.74 1.90
C LEU A 119 13.30 8.86 1.41
N HIS A 120 13.76 7.95 2.26
CA HIS A 120 14.86 7.06 1.91
C HIS A 120 14.56 6.19 0.68
N VAL A 121 13.34 5.64 0.57
CA VAL A 121 12.95 4.81 -0.58
C VAL A 121 12.60 5.64 -1.82
N ALA A 122 12.21 6.91 -1.66
CA ALA A 122 11.97 7.81 -2.79
C ALA A 122 13.25 8.09 -3.59
N ASP A 123 14.43 7.96 -2.96
CA ASP A 123 15.73 8.11 -3.62
C ASP A 123 16.13 6.87 -4.44
N TRP A 124 15.36 5.77 -4.39
CA TRP A 124 15.70 4.55 -5.13
C TRP A 124 15.35 4.70 -6.61
N PRO A 125 16.24 4.29 -7.54
CA PRO A 125 16.01 4.46 -8.98
C PRO A 125 14.84 3.64 -9.54
N THR A 126 14.36 2.66 -8.78
CA THR A 126 13.23 1.79 -9.12
C THR A 126 11.92 2.24 -8.50
N VAL A 127 11.87 3.38 -7.78
CA VAL A 127 10.69 3.85 -7.05
C VAL A 127 10.24 5.22 -7.57
N ASP A 128 8.98 5.32 -8.00
CA ASP A 128 8.24 6.56 -8.29
C ASP A 128 7.20 6.76 -7.18
N LEU A 129 7.61 7.40 -6.08
CA LEU A 129 6.71 7.74 -4.96
C LEU A 129 6.09 9.11 -5.19
N ARG A 130 4.75 9.16 -5.16
CA ARG A 130 4.00 10.40 -5.33
C ARG A 130 2.85 10.51 -4.34
N VAL A 131 2.67 11.71 -3.80
CA VAL A 131 1.52 12.03 -2.96
C VAL A 131 0.39 12.58 -3.82
N VAL A 132 -0.82 12.05 -3.61
CA VAL A 132 -2.06 12.62 -4.14
C VAL A 132 -2.57 13.65 -3.14
N PRO A 133 -2.58 14.94 -3.47
CA PRO A 133 -2.86 15.98 -2.48
C PRO A 133 -4.34 16.00 -2.12
N MET A 134 -4.68 16.31 -0.86
CA MET A 134 -6.08 16.32 -0.37
C MET A 134 -6.97 17.31 -1.12
N ARG A 135 -6.37 18.32 -1.75
CA ARG A 135 -7.04 19.32 -2.59
C ARG A 135 -7.29 18.87 -4.04
N ALA A 136 -6.84 17.69 -4.43
CA ALA A 136 -7.12 17.14 -5.75
C ALA A 136 -8.63 16.99 -5.96
N SER A 137 -9.09 17.19 -7.19
CA SER A 137 -10.47 16.88 -7.55
C SER A 137 -10.68 15.36 -7.54
N TRP A 138 -11.91 14.93 -7.83
CA TRP A 138 -12.23 13.51 -7.94
C TRP A 138 -11.27 12.77 -8.89
N HIS A 139 -10.76 11.62 -8.44
CA HIS A 139 -9.96 10.68 -9.21
C HIS A 139 -10.33 9.23 -8.83
N PRO A 140 -10.06 8.24 -9.68
CA PRO A 140 -10.46 6.84 -9.44
C PRO A 140 -9.92 6.23 -8.14
N GLY A 141 -8.75 6.66 -7.66
CA GLY A 141 -8.21 6.22 -6.36
C GLY A 141 -9.11 6.52 -5.15
N LEU A 142 -10.10 7.42 -5.26
CA LEU A 142 -11.10 7.66 -4.22
C LEU A 142 -12.16 6.55 -4.14
N GLU A 143 -12.30 5.72 -5.17
CA GLU A 143 -13.24 4.60 -5.19
C GLU A 143 -12.72 3.39 -4.38
N GLY A 144 -11.40 3.31 -4.20
CA GLY A 144 -10.75 2.26 -3.42
C GLY A 144 -9.27 2.12 -3.74
N ALA A 145 -8.54 1.50 -2.81
CA ALA A 145 -7.15 1.15 -3.02
C ALA A 145 -7.03 -0.09 -3.92
N PHE A 146 -5.99 -0.14 -4.75
CA PHE A 146 -5.70 -1.27 -5.62
C PHE A 146 -4.22 -1.37 -5.92
N VAL A 147 -3.77 -2.59 -6.23
CA VAL A 147 -2.40 -2.86 -6.67
C VAL A 147 -2.44 -3.54 -8.03
N ILE A 148 -1.66 -3.04 -8.98
CA ILE A 148 -1.45 -3.69 -10.28
C ILE A 148 -0.05 -4.32 -10.24
N VAL A 149 0.04 -5.61 -10.52
CA VAL A 149 1.31 -6.32 -10.65
C VAL A 149 1.49 -6.76 -12.10
N GLU A 150 2.48 -6.16 -12.75
CA GLU A 150 2.95 -6.57 -14.06
C GLU A 150 4.04 -7.62 -13.90
N ARG A 151 3.98 -8.66 -14.72
CA ARG A 151 4.89 -9.83 -14.67
C ARG A 151 5.66 -9.93 -15.99
N GLY A 152 6.36 -11.03 -16.24
CA GLY A 152 7.09 -11.23 -17.50
C GLY A 152 6.19 -11.08 -18.74
N GLN A 153 6.79 -10.95 -19.94
CA GLN A 153 6.07 -10.69 -21.20
C GLN A 153 4.96 -11.70 -21.53
N GLU A 154 5.01 -12.92 -20.98
CA GLU A 154 4.05 -13.99 -21.24
C GLU A 154 2.91 -14.07 -20.22
N ASP A 155 3.02 -13.32 -19.11
CA ASP A 155 2.07 -13.37 -18.01
C ASP A 155 1.13 -12.16 -18.04
N ALA A 156 -0.17 -12.42 -17.94
CA ALA A 156 -1.16 -11.34 -17.80
C ALA A 156 -0.91 -10.54 -16.50
N PRO A 157 -1.00 -9.20 -16.53
CA PRO A 157 -0.98 -8.42 -15.29
C PRO A 157 -2.15 -8.81 -14.38
N VAL A 158 -1.97 -8.64 -13.07
CA VAL A 158 -3.00 -8.94 -12.07
C VAL A 158 -3.31 -7.68 -11.28
N VAL A 159 -4.59 -7.37 -11.12
CA VAL A 159 -5.05 -6.36 -10.17
C VAL A 159 -5.46 -7.04 -8.88
N GLN A 160 -4.92 -6.58 -7.76
CA GLN A 160 -5.33 -6.98 -6.43
C GLN A 160 -6.17 -5.87 -5.79
N LEU A 161 -7.33 -6.25 -5.27
CA LEU A 161 -8.20 -5.40 -4.45
C LEU A 161 -8.30 -6.01 -3.05
N GLU A 162 -7.97 -5.26 -2.01
CA GLU A 162 -8.09 -5.72 -0.63
C GLU A 162 -9.35 -5.19 0.03
N THR A 163 -10.02 -6.06 0.79
CA THR A 163 -11.10 -5.71 1.71
C THR A 163 -10.70 -6.14 3.12
N ARG A 164 -11.51 -5.78 4.12
CA ARG A 164 -11.24 -6.15 5.52
C ARG A 164 -11.04 -7.66 5.75
N ARG A 165 -11.66 -8.52 4.94
CA ARG A 165 -11.76 -9.97 5.20
C ARG A 165 -11.33 -10.85 4.03
N SER A 166 -11.04 -10.27 2.87
CA SER A 166 -10.71 -10.98 1.62
C SER A 166 -9.91 -10.08 0.69
N ALA A 167 -9.22 -10.69 -0.28
CA ALA A 167 -8.75 -10.02 -1.48
C ALA A 167 -9.50 -10.52 -2.73
N LEU A 168 -9.57 -9.69 -3.77
CA LEU A 168 -9.93 -10.09 -5.13
C LEU A 168 -8.70 -9.96 -6.02
N PHE A 169 -8.55 -10.89 -6.97
CA PHE A 169 -7.52 -10.89 -7.99
C PHE A 169 -8.20 -10.89 -9.36
N LEU A 170 -7.99 -9.83 -10.14
CA LEU A 170 -8.55 -9.66 -11.47
C LEU A 170 -7.41 -9.80 -12.48
N HIS A 171 -7.59 -10.67 -13.47
CA HIS A 171 -6.60 -10.93 -14.52
C HIS A 171 -7.22 -10.87 -15.93
N GLU A 172 -8.51 -10.59 -16.03
CA GLU A 172 -9.18 -10.41 -17.32
C GLU A 172 -8.70 -9.10 -17.97
N PRO A 173 -8.34 -9.09 -19.28
CA PRO A 173 -7.75 -7.92 -19.91
C PRO A 173 -8.57 -6.64 -19.78
N ALA A 174 -9.91 -6.74 -19.84
CA ALA A 174 -10.80 -5.59 -19.71
C ALA A 174 -10.79 -4.99 -18.30
N ASP A 175 -10.75 -5.84 -17.27
CA ASP A 175 -10.67 -5.38 -15.87
C ASP A 175 -9.31 -4.73 -15.61
N VAL A 176 -8.22 -5.38 -16.02
CA VAL A 176 -6.86 -4.85 -15.87
C VAL A 176 -6.72 -3.48 -16.55
N ALA A 177 -7.22 -3.34 -17.78
CA ALA A 177 -7.15 -2.09 -18.53
C ALA A 177 -7.86 -0.94 -17.80
N ALA A 178 -9.01 -1.20 -17.17
CA ALA A 178 -9.73 -0.19 -16.41
C ALA A 178 -8.91 0.32 -15.21
N TYR A 179 -8.19 -0.56 -14.51
CA TYR A 179 -7.32 -0.15 -13.39
C TYR A 179 -6.02 0.52 -13.86
N GLN A 180 -5.47 0.14 -15.02
CA GLN A 180 -4.33 0.84 -15.60
C GLN A 180 -4.70 2.28 -15.99
N GLU A 181 -5.88 2.48 -16.60
CA GLU A 181 -6.43 3.82 -16.86
C GLU A 181 -6.64 4.60 -15.55
N ALA A 182 -7.20 3.94 -14.53
CA ALA A 182 -7.39 4.52 -13.22
C ALA A 182 -6.06 5.02 -12.61
N ALA A 183 -5.01 4.19 -12.64
CA ALA A 183 -3.69 4.57 -12.15
C ALA A 183 -3.09 5.75 -12.93
N ALA A 184 -3.25 5.79 -14.25
CA ALA A 184 -2.82 6.93 -15.07
C ALA A 184 -3.52 8.23 -14.65
N ARG A 185 -4.83 8.18 -14.42
CA ARG A 185 -5.61 9.35 -13.94
C ARG A 185 -5.23 9.79 -12.53
N VAL A 186 -4.88 8.85 -11.64
CA VAL A 186 -4.34 9.18 -10.32
C VAL A 186 -2.98 9.88 -10.47
N LYS A 187 -2.12 9.41 -11.37
CA LYS A 187 -0.81 10.04 -11.64
C LYS A 187 -0.92 11.48 -12.12
N GLU A 188 -1.94 11.80 -12.92
CA GLU A 188 -2.18 13.16 -13.44
C GLU A 188 -2.47 14.19 -12.35
N VAL A 189 -3.12 13.76 -11.25
CA VAL A 189 -3.46 14.64 -10.12
C VAL A 189 -2.44 14.58 -8.98
N ALA A 190 -1.54 13.59 -8.99
CA ALA A 190 -0.50 13.43 -8.00
C ALA A 190 0.59 14.50 -8.12
N MET A 191 1.22 14.82 -7.01
CA MET A 191 2.40 15.68 -6.95
C MET A 191 3.56 15.06 -7.72
N SER A 192 4.51 15.89 -8.16
CA SER A 192 5.80 15.39 -8.65
C SER A 192 6.56 14.67 -7.52
N PRO A 193 7.54 13.81 -7.85
CA PRO A 193 8.43 13.21 -6.85
C PRO A 193 9.11 14.24 -5.94
N ASP A 194 9.65 15.33 -6.50
CA ASP A 194 10.34 16.37 -5.71
C ASP A 194 9.39 17.03 -4.69
N ALA A 195 8.25 17.56 -5.15
CA ALA A 195 7.23 18.13 -4.27
C ALA A 195 6.69 17.13 -3.23
N THR A 196 6.65 15.83 -3.56
CA THR A 196 6.29 14.78 -2.62
C THR A 196 7.33 14.66 -1.51
N SER A 197 8.61 14.61 -1.87
CA SER A 197 9.72 14.57 -0.92
C SER A 197 9.78 15.83 -0.05
N GLU A 198 9.55 17.01 -0.64
CA GLU A 198 9.45 18.28 0.10
C GLU A 198 8.34 18.23 1.15
N LEU A 199 7.13 17.79 0.78
CA LEU A 199 6.00 17.66 1.71
C LEU A 199 6.31 16.70 2.87
N ILE A 200 6.92 15.55 2.58
CA ILE A 200 7.29 14.57 3.60
C ILE A 200 8.37 15.13 4.53
N ALA A 201 9.38 15.82 3.99
CA ALA A 201 10.42 16.46 4.78
C ALA A 201 9.84 17.55 5.71
N ASP A 202 8.92 18.37 5.20
CA ASP A 202 8.22 19.40 5.99
C ASP A 202 7.37 18.79 7.11
N LEU A 203 6.76 17.62 6.89
CA LEU A 203 6.05 16.89 7.94
C LEU A 203 7.00 16.42 9.05
N ILE A 204 8.13 15.82 8.69
CA ILE A 204 9.14 15.37 9.66
C ILE A 204 9.66 16.56 10.47
N ASN A 205 9.99 17.68 9.81
CA ASN A 205 10.47 18.88 10.49
C ASN A 205 9.44 19.46 11.48
N ARG A 206 8.15 19.44 11.13
CA ARG A 206 7.07 19.86 12.04
C ARG A 206 6.96 18.95 13.25
N MET A 207 7.09 17.64 13.06
CA MET A 207 7.08 16.65 14.15
C MET A 207 8.28 16.87 15.09
N ASP A 208 9.48 17.06 14.54
CA ASP A 208 10.70 17.31 15.32
C ASP A 208 10.61 18.61 16.15
N ALA A 209 10.04 19.68 15.58
CA ALA A 209 9.82 20.93 16.31
C ALA A 209 8.80 20.82 17.46
N GLN A 210 7.79 19.95 17.34
CA GLN A 210 6.78 19.72 18.38
C GLN A 210 7.38 19.01 19.61
N ASP A 211 8.29 18.07 19.38
CA ASP A 211 8.96 17.33 20.47
C ASP A 211 9.91 18.23 21.25
N ASP A 212 10.67 19.09 20.56
CA ASP A 212 11.55 20.07 21.20
C ASP A 212 10.77 21.09 22.06
N GLY A 213 9.57 21.47 21.63
CA GLY A 213 8.68 22.34 22.38
C GLY A 213 8.11 21.68 23.64
N THR A 214 7.79 20.38 23.55
CA THR A 214 7.26 19.59 24.67
C THR A 214 8.33 19.28 25.71
N ALA A 215 9.56 18.99 25.27
CA ALA A 215 10.71 18.74 26.13
C ALA A 215 11.20 19.98 26.90
N ARG A 216 10.95 21.20 26.38
CA ARG A 216 11.29 22.46 27.06
C ARG A 216 10.22 22.95 28.04
N ALA A 217 9.02 22.36 28.01
CA ALA A 217 7.89 22.76 28.83
C ALA A 217 7.64 21.86 30.06
N GLY A 218 8.34 20.73 30.17
CA GLY A 218 8.33 19.81 31.32
C GLY A 218 9.55 19.98 32.21
#